data_AF-A0A2N0WVD3-F1
#
_entry.id   AF-A0A2N0WVD3-F1
#
_cell.length_a   1.000
_cell.length_b   1.000
_cell.length_c   1.000
_cell.angle_alpha   90.00
_cell.angle_beta   90.00
_cell.angle_gamma   90.00
#
_symmetry.space_group_name_H-M   'P 1'
#
loop_
_entity.id
_entity.type
_entity.pdbx_description
1 polymer ?
#
loop_
_entity_poly.entity_id
_entity_poly.type
_entity_poly.pdbx_seq_one_letter_code
_entity_poly.pdbx_strand_id
1 'polypeptide(L)'
;MPTQLTFTQQRGFTLLEIILVLFLLALMASSTLFLTENIEDQAKYDVTKQRLTMIRSAIIGDSSRLVNGRSQISGFVADMGRLPQCLRELLSPMDCDNNELNLWRQDAQSYVWAGWRGPYLAGSSELTGKFHFRDGYGNSGDTTDEFGEDWQNSGWDFSIDSGSLSVGSRGFNGLDNDDVPKPSAAQELVTPFDYQLPFGSDWQDVAVKFHSESTSGTFIPANSLRLKLNSPTDGAIPDYNDSDFDTADKRDGSTVFSRSFPESDIFTPSLNGRFSVASGDELKFSANATVELDKVSITIDSSTTVTFTDSDGNAGDLSLNNSCSPTCVLTLSEEATPGTITSVTFSANGTVSISPDHIAPINAPNFAKPIITVPLDTELMNNTLSLPSGAIITLQDSNSTMVDRNVILSGATITVSQSFTRTSDNTITLDTSNEEITLPSNTPAAVGNTLTIPAASVFPLGEKAFTVVCETGTEKGQLFNGDCDDNTANNISRPHSISLVPRTTLPINGAAIEWTIQ
;
A
#
# COMPACT_ATOMS: atom_id res chain seq x y z
N MET A 1 107.33 22.92 20.92
CA MET A 1 106.44 23.75 20.07
C MET A 1 105.01 23.53 20.54
N PRO A 2 104.29 24.54 21.05
CA PRO A 2 102.89 24.37 21.45
C PRO A 2 101.96 24.57 20.25
N THR A 3 101.09 23.60 20.03
CA THR A 3 100.04 23.60 19.00
C THR A 3 98.89 24.50 19.46
N GLN A 4 98.64 25.61 18.75
CA GLN A 4 97.49 26.48 19.03
C GLN A 4 96.20 25.85 18.51
N LEU A 5 95.24 25.62 19.40
CA LEU A 5 93.85 25.29 19.10
C LEU A 5 93.07 26.57 18.84
N THR A 6 92.72 26.83 17.58
CA THR A 6 91.79 27.90 17.19
C THR A 6 90.36 27.47 17.46
N PHE A 7 89.74 28.01 18.50
CA PHE A 7 88.29 27.93 18.72
C PHE A 7 87.58 28.88 17.75
N THR A 8 86.85 28.34 16.77
CA THR A 8 85.84 29.10 16.03
C THR A 8 84.70 29.46 16.98
N GLN A 9 84.54 30.75 17.27
CA GLN A 9 83.37 31.28 17.98
C GLN A 9 82.10 30.86 17.25
N GLN A 10 81.36 29.90 17.81
CA GLN A 10 79.96 29.71 17.47
C GLN A 10 79.22 30.98 17.92
N ARG A 11 78.77 31.77 16.94
CA ARG A 11 77.86 32.89 17.20
C ARG A 11 76.54 32.30 17.70
N GLY A 12 76.34 32.31 19.02
CA GLY A 12 75.07 31.95 19.62
C GLY A 12 73.98 32.92 19.15
N PHE A 13 72.81 32.37 18.83
CA PHE A 13 71.62 33.16 18.50
C PHE A 13 71.35 34.19 19.60
N THR A 14 71.08 35.43 19.19
CA THR A 14 70.77 36.47 20.16
C THR A 14 69.40 36.22 20.76
N LEU A 15 69.20 36.59 22.02
CA LEU A 15 67.90 36.49 22.69
C LEU A 15 66.79 37.20 21.91
N LEU A 16 67.13 38.31 21.24
CA LEU A 16 66.22 39.06 20.37
C LEU A 16 65.79 38.25 19.14
N GLU A 17 66.71 37.50 18.55
CA GLU A 17 66.45 36.66 17.37
C GLU A 17 65.53 35.48 17.70
N ILE A 18 65.71 34.85 18.87
CA ILE A 18 64.79 33.81 19.36
C ILE A 18 63.39 34.39 19.62
N ILE A 19 63.29 35.58 20.24
CA ILE A 19 61.99 36.21 20.49
C ILE A 19 61.28 36.60 19.18
N LEU A 20 62.02 37.12 18.21
CA LEU A 20 61.46 37.49 16.92
C LEU A 20 60.96 36.27 16.14
N VAL A 21 61.70 35.16 16.17
CA VAL A 21 61.25 33.90 15.56
C VAL A 21 60.01 33.36 16.25
N LEU A 22 59.96 33.34 17.58
CA LEU A 22 58.77 32.90 18.32
C LEU A 22 57.55 33.78 18.04
N PHE A 23 57.74 35.09 17.91
CA PHE A 23 56.67 36.01 17.54
C PHE A 23 56.14 35.74 16.12
N LEU A 24 57.02 35.52 15.15
CA LEU A 24 56.61 35.19 13.78
C LEU A 24 55.91 33.83 13.69
N LEU A 25 56.39 32.82 14.44
CA LEU A 25 55.74 31.51 14.51
C LEU A 25 54.35 31.60 15.15
N ALA A 26 54.19 32.41 16.20
CA ALA A 26 52.88 32.64 16.82
C ALA A 26 51.90 33.33 15.87
N LEU A 27 52.36 34.33 15.11
CA LEU A 27 51.54 34.99 14.08
C LEU A 27 51.14 34.04 12.94
N MET A 28 52.08 33.24 12.43
CA MET A 28 51.78 32.25 11.39
C MET A 28 50.82 31.17 11.88
N ALA A 29 51.01 30.66 13.10
CA ALA A 29 50.11 29.68 13.71
C ALA A 29 48.69 30.25 13.88
N SER A 30 48.56 31.48 14.38
CA SER A 30 47.26 32.15 14.54
C SER A 30 46.56 32.39 13.19
N SER A 31 47.28 32.83 12.15
CA SER A 31 46.69 33.01 10.82
C SER A 31 46.25 31.70 10.17
N THR A 32 46.93 30.59 10.49
CA THR A 32 46.58 29.27 9.94
C THR A 32 45.29 28.73 10.56
N LEU A 33 45.10 28.91 11.86
CA LEU A 33 43.88 28.52 12.58
C LEU A 33 42.60 29.14 11.98
N PHE A 34 42.61 30.45 11.70
CA PHE A 34 41.45 31.13 11.10
C PHE A 34 41.08 30.64 9.69
N LEU A 35 42.06 30.12 8.93
CA LEU A 35 41.82 29.58 7.60
C LEU A 35 41.29 28.15 7.66
N THR A 36 41.62 27.38 8.70
CA THR A 36 41.20 25.98 8.84
C THR A 36 39.78 25.84 9.38
N GLU A 37 39.34 26.74 10.27
CA GLU A 37 37.99 26.68 10.87
C GLU A 37 36.88 26.71 9.81
N ASN A 38 36.93 27.68 8.88
CA ASN A 38 35.92 27.81 7.81
C ASN A 38 35.87 26.59 6.86
N ILE A 39 37.00 25.90 6.66
CA ILE A 39 37.07 24.72 5.77
C ILE A 39 36.48 23.50 6.49
N GLU A 40 36.78 23.35 7.78
CA GLU A 40 36.24 22.25 8.58
C GLU A 40 34.72 22.35 8.69
N ASP A 41 34.18 23.55 8.96
CA ASP A 41 32.73 23.74 9.08
C ASP A 41 32.01 23.47 7.76
N GLN A 42 32.56 23.93 6.63
CA GLN A 42 32.02 23.60 5.31
C GLN A 42 32.04 22.08 5.05
N ALA A 43 33.12 21.40 5.44
CA ALA A 43 33.23 19.95 5.28
C ALA A 43 32.19 19.20 6.13
N LYS A 44 32.01 19.59 7.40
CA LYS A 44 30.98 19.02 8.29
C LYS A 44 29.59 19.25 7.74
N TYR A 45 29.32 20.47 7.26
CA TYR A 45 28.07 20.83 6.61
C TYR A 45 27.76 19.95 5.39
N ASP A 46 28.73 19.76 4.49
CA ASP A 46 28.57 18.91 3.30
C ASP A 46 28.35 17.44 3.67
N VAL A 47 29.04 16.94 4.70
CA VAL A 47 28.83 15.59 5.25
C VAL A 47 27.42 15.45 5.81
N THR A 48 26.91 16.43 6.56
CA THR A 48 25.54 16.41 7.10
C THR A 48 24.50 16.35 5.98
N LYS A 49 24.66 17.16 4.92
CA LYS A 49 23.78 17.13 3.75
C LYS A 49 23.81 15.78 3.02
N GLN A 50 25.00 15.20 2.89
CA GLN A 50 25.17 13.87 2.32
C GLN A 50 24.45 12.81 3.17
N ARG A 51 24.59 12.89 4.51
CA ARG A 51 23.92 11.97 5.45
C ARG A 51 22.40 12.10 5.42
N LEU A 52 21.85 13.31 5.33
CA LEU A 52 20.39 13.51 5.11
C LEU A 52 19.90 12.82 3.82
N THR A 53 20.70 12.90 2.75
CA THR A 53 20.39 12.22 1.48
C THR A 53 20.43 10.68 1.64
N MET A 54 21.37 10.17 2.44
CA MET A 54 21.44 8.74 2.77
C MET A 54 20.23 8.29 3.59
N ILE A 55 19.81 9.08 4.60
CA ILE A 55 18.61 8.81 5.40
C ILE A 55 17.38 8.74 4.50
N ARG A 56 17.16 9.75 3.65
CA ARG A 56 16.04 9.74 2.70
C ARG A 56 16.08 8.49 1.81
N SER A 57 17.24 8.18 1.22
CA SER A 57 17.39 7.02 0.34
C SER A 57 17.20 5.69 1.05
N ALA A 58 17.55 5.59 2.33
CA ALA A 58 17.30 4.41 3.17
C ALA A 58 15.80 4.20 3.44
N ILE A 59 15.02 5.28 3.52
CA ILE A 59 13.59 5.24 3.81
C ILE A 59 12.76 4.89 2.57
N ILE A 60 12.92 5.66 1.49
CA ILE A 60 12.09 5.51 0.27
C ILE A 60 12.76 4.69 -0.84
N GLY A 61 14.05 4.38 -0.70
CA GLY A 61 14.84 3.72 -1.75
C GLY A 61 15.38 4.66 -2.81
N ASP A 62 16.16 4.07 -3.73
CA ASP A 62 16.69 4.76 -4.93
C ASP A 62 15.93 4.29 -6.17
N SER A 63 14.91 5.04 -6.57
CA SER A 63 14.09 4.73 -7.76
C SER A 63 14.80 4.94 -9.10
N SER A 64 16.03 5.49 -9.10
CA SER A 64 16.83 5.63 -10.33
C SER A 64 17.50 4.33 -10.74
N ARG A 65 17.59 3.35 -9.84
CA ARG A 65 18.21 2.05 -10.11
C ARG A 65 17.27 1.17 -10.89
N LEU A 66 17.65 0.87 -12.12
CA LEU A 66 16.96 -0.12 -12.95
C LEU A 66 17.70 -1.46 -12.86
N VAL A 67 17.00 -2.52 -12.45
CA VAL A 67 17.47 -3.91 -12.57
C VAL A 67 16.63 -4.56 -13.66
N ASN A 68 17.27 -5.01 -14.74
CA ASN A 68 16.59 -5.59 -15.90
C ASN A 68 15.49 -4.69 -16.50
N GLY A 69 15.72 -3.36 -16.51
CA GLY A 69 14.78 -2.38 -17.05
C GLY A 69 13.58 -2.07 -16.15
N ARG A 70 13.51 -2.62 -14.93
CA ARG A 70 12.51 -2.29 -13.92
C ARG A 70 13.16 -1.55 -12.76
N SER A 71 12.48 -0.53 -12.24
CA SER A 71 12.95 0.16 -11.03
C SER A 71 13.06 -0.82 -9.88
N GLN A 72 14.20 -0.81 -9.19
CA GLN A 72 14.38 -1.58 -7.98
C GLN A 72 13.56 -0.96 -6.86
N ILE A 73 12.59 -1.72 -6.36
CA ILE A 73 11.88 -1.37 -5.14
C ILE A 73 12.81 -1.71 -3.97
N SER A 74 13.09 -0.72 -3.13
CA SER A 74 13.94 -0.85 -1.95
C SER A 74 13.61 0.25 -0.94
N GLY A 75 14.07 0.07 0.29
CA GLY A 75 13.93 1.05 1.37
C GLY A 75 12.96 0.59 2.45
N PHE A 76 13.11 1.17 3.63
CA PHE A 76 12.33 0.81 4.82
C PHE A 76 10.82 0.80 4.56
N VAL A 77 10.30 1.80 3.85
CA VAL A 77 8.85 1.91 3.61
C VAL A 77 8.34 0.80 2.67
N ALA A 78 9.15 0.38 1.69
CA ALA A 78 8.79 -0.69 0.78
C ALA A 78 8.63 -2.02 1.49
N ASP A 79 9.52 -2.25 2.46
CA ASP A 79 9.66 -3.52 3.14
C ASP A 79 8.74 -3.59 4.39
N MET A 80 8.57 -2.47 5.11
CA MET A 80 7.78 -2.38 6.35
C MET A 80 6.36 -1.85 6.15
N GLY A 81 6.08 -1.15 5.05
CA GLY A 81 4.77 -0.53 4.79
C GLY A 81 4.46 0.73 5.60
N ARG A 82 5.44 1.28 6.34
CA ARG A 82 5.33 2.51 7.13
C ARG A 82 6.63 3.29 7.13
N LEU A 83 6.58 4.56 7.55
CA LEU A 83 7.79 5.32 7.88
C LEU A 83 8.48 4.76 9.13
N PRO A 84 9.80 4.89 9.26
CA PRO A 84 10.49 4.52 10.49
C PRO A 84 10.13 5.49 11.62
N GLN A 85 9.90 5.00 12.83
CA GLN A 85 9.53 5.84 13.97
C GLN A 85 10.73 6.60 14.57
N CYS A 86 11.95 6.11 14.31
CA CYS A 86 13.22 6.72 14.68
C CYS A 86 14.33 6.23 13.75
N LEU A 87 15.49 6.89 13.80
CA LEU A 87 16.62 6.54 12.94
C LEU A 87 17.17 5.13 13.19
N ARG A 88 17.05 4.65 14.43
CA ARG A 88 17.52 3.33 14.87
C ARG A 88 16.91 2.16 14.08
N GLU A 89 15.66 2.28 13.65
CA GLU A 89 15.00 1.26 12.82
C GLU A 89 15.70 1.09 11.46
N LEU A 90 16.44 2.10 11.00
CA LEU A 90 17.25 2.03 9.79
C LEU A 90 18.61 1.36 10.01
N LEU A 91 19.05 1.19 11.27
CA LEU A 91 20.37 0.66 11.64
C LEU A 91 20.30 -0.76 12.19
N SER A 92 19.18 -1.15 12.81
CA SER A 92 19.02 -2.44 13.49
C SER A 92 17.57 -2.92 13.40
N PRO A 93 17.30 -4.24 13.57
CA PRO A 93 15.95 -4.79 13.54
C PRO A 93 15.20 -4.55 14.86
N MET A 94 15.32 -3.35 15.41
CA MET A 94 14.71 -2.96 16.67
C MET A 94 13.99 -1.63 16.50
N ASP A 95 12.82 -1.50 17.10
CA ASP A 95 12.06 -0.26 17.15
C ASP A 95 12.72 0.76 18.12
N CYS A 96 12.04 1.89 18.31
CA CYS A 96 12.50 2.96 19.20
C CYS A 96 12.49 2.55 20.68
N ASP A 97 11.60 1.62 21.03
CA ASP A 97 11.37 1.11 22.39
C ASP A 97 12.12 -0.21 22.66
N ASN A 98 13.05 -0.60 21.78
CA ASN A 98 13.88 -1.80 21.89
C ASN A 98 13.12 -3.13 21.79
N ASN A 99 11.97 -3.13 21.12
CA ASN A 99 11.29 -4.36 20.68
C ASN A 99 11.81 -4.80 19.32
N GLU A 100 11.77 -6.10 19.07
CA GLU A 100 12.18 -6.68 17.78
C GLU A 100 11.17 -6.34 16.69
N LEU A 101 11.67 -5.85 15.55
CA LEU A 101 10.87 -5.66 14.35
C LEU A 101 10.63 -7.00 13.64
N ASN A 102 9.50 -7.11 12.94
CA ASN A 102 9.24 -8.23 12.05
C ASN A 102 10.36 -8.36 11.02
N LEU A 103 11.06 -9.49 10.99
CA LEU A 103 12.17 -9.71 10.06
C LEU A 103 11.66 -10.05 8.66
N TRP A 104 12.48 -9.72 7.65
CA TRP A 104 12.19 -9.99 6.24
C TRP A 104 11.84 -11.46 5.98
N ARG A 105 10.58 -11.68 5.62
CA ARG A 105 10.02 -13.01 5.35
C ARG A 105 8.96 -12.92 4.27
N GLN A 106 8.81 -14.02 3.54
CA GLN A 106 7.70 -14.18 2.61
C GLN A 106 6.45 -14.62 3.36
N ASP A 107 5.33 -13.99 3.06
CA ASP A 107 4.01 -14.46 3.48
C ASP A 107 3.59 -15.69 2.67
N ALA A 108 3.02 -16.68 3.36
CA ALA A 108 2.75 -17.99 2.77
C ALA A 108 1.57 -17.98 1.79
N GLN A 109 0.58 -17.10 2.02
CA GLN A 109 -0.62 -17.01 1.19
C GLN A 109 -0.43 -16.05 0.01
N SER A 110 0.09 -14.86 0.28
CA SER A 110 0.22 -13.81 -0.74
C SER A 110 1.52 -13.86 -1.54
N TYR A 111 2.52 -14.62 -1.08
CA TYR A 111 3.88 -14.63 -1.60
C TYR A 111 4.59 -13.26 -1.59
N VAL A 112 4.00 -12.25 -0.95
CA VAL A 112 4.61 -10.93 -0.78
C VAL A 112 5.70 -11.04 0.29
N TRP A 113 6.84 -10.43 0.04
CA TRP A 113 7.87 -10.29 1.05
C TRP A 113 7.66 -9.01 1.86
N ALA A 114 7.78 -9.13 3.17
CA ALA A 114 7.61 -8.03 4.11
C ALA A 114 8.56 -8.17 5.29
N GLY A 115 8.84 -7.07 5.97
CA GLY A 115 9.64 -7.03 7.20
C GLY A 115 10.99 -6.34 7.03
N TRP A 116 11.75 -6.27 8.11
CA TRP A 116 13.02 -5.58 8.15
C TRP A 116 14.07 -6.36 7.34
N ARG A 117 14.53 -5.79 6.23
CA ARG A 117 15.42 -6.43 5.26
C ARG A 117 16.90 -6.17 5.49
N GLY A 118 17.24 -5.24 6.35
CA GLY A 118 18.63 -5.04 6.72
C GLY A 118 18.88 -3.72 7.42
N PRO A 119 20.12 -3.49 7.86
CA PRO A 119 20.52 -2.14 8.16
C PRO A 119 20.46 -1.37 6.83
N TYR A 120 19.47 -0.49 6.71
CA TYR A 120 19.30 0.41 5.56
C TYR A 120 20.35 1.53 5.58
N LEU A 121 20.92 1.81 6.75
CA LEU A 121 22.06 2.70 6.98
C LEU A 121 23.22 1.93 7.61
N ALA A 122 24.45 2.33 7.27
CA ALA A 122 25.64 1.84 7.95
C ALA A 122 26.07 2.84 9.02
N GLY A 123 25.82 2.51 10.28
CA GLY A 123 26.31 3.28 11.43
C GLY A 123 27.79 3.04 11.70
N SER A 124 28.44 3.98 12.39
CA SER A 124 29.75 3.76 13.00
C SER A 124 29.58 3.20 14.40
N SER A 125 30.38 2.19 14.75
CA SER A 125 30.49 1.75 16.15
C SER A 125 31.26 2.79 16.93
N GLU A 126 30.71 3.24 18.05
CA GLU A 126 31.41 4.10 19.00
C GLU A 126 32.13 3.27 20.06
N LEU A 127 32.92 3.92 20.92
CA LEU A 127 33.64 3.28 22.03
C LEU A 127 32.69 2.53 22.99
N THR A 128 31.41 2.84 22.95
CA THR A 128 30.32 2.18 23.69
C THR A 128 29.87 0.86 23.07
N GLY A 129 30.34 0.50 21.87
CA GLY A 129 29.92 -0.68 21.10
C GLY A 129 28.56 -0.51 20.41
N LYS A 130 27.96 0.67 20.52
CA LYS A 130 26.66 1.03 19.92
C LYS A 130 26.86 1.61 18.52
N PHE A 131 25.96 1.30 17.59
CA PHE A 131 25.97 1.83 16.24
C PHE A 131 25.16 3.12 16.18
N HIS A 132 25.83 4.24 15.89
CA HIS A 132 25.19 5.53 15.67
C HIS A 132 25.45 6.01 14.24
N PHE A 133 24.50 6.75 13.70
CA PHE A 133 24.63 7.43 12.42
C PHE A 133 24.53 8.94 12.65
N ARG A 134 25.61 9.54 13.17
CA ARG A 134 25.64 10.96 13.56
C ARG A 134 25.52 11.91 12.38
N ASP A 135 25.50 13.21 12.61
CA ASP A 135 25.73 14.24 11.58
C ASP A 135 27.24 14.53 11.39
N GLY A 136 27.58 15.48 10.52
CA GLY A 136 28.97 15.89 10.28
C GLY A 136 29.62 16.57 11.49
N TYR A 137 28.83 17.14 12.39
CA TYR A 137 29.30 17.82 13.60
C TYR A 137 29.57 16.84 14.76
N GLY A 138 29.02 15.63 14.69
CA GLY A 138 29.23 14.60 15.70
C GLY A 138 28.43 14.85 16.98
N ASN A 139 27.33 15.61 16.88
CA ASN A 139 26.50 15.94 18.02
C ASN A 139 25.91 14.67 18.63
N SER A 140 25.80 14.68 19.96
CA SER A 140 25.05 13.67 20.71
C SER A 140 23.75 14.26 21.24
N GLY A 141 22.73 13.42 21.22
CA GLY A 141 21.46 13.65 21.86
C GLY A 141 21.52 13.55 23.38
N ASP A 142 20.35 13.34 23.99
CA ASP A 142 20.29 12.89 25.38
C ASP A 142 20.84 11.47 25.48
N THR A 143 21.92 11.30 26.26
CA THR A 143 22.61 10.02 26.49
C THR A 143 22.35 9.44 27.88
N THR A 144 21.39 9.99 28.64
CA THR A 144 21.19 9.64 30.05
C THR A 144 20.60 8.25 30.26
N ASP A 145 19.90 7.69 29.27
CA ASP A 145 19.41 6.32 29.26
C ASP A 145 19.45 5.68 27.85
N GLU A 146 19.15 4.38 27.79
CA GLU A 146 19.13 3.60 26.54
C GLU A 146 17.84 3.76 25.74
N PHE A 147 17.00 4.73 26.09
CA PHE A 147 15.82 5.13 25.31
C PHE A 147 15.87 6.62 24.94
N GLY A 148 16.95 7.30 25.33
CA GLY A 148 17.18 8.70 25.07
C GLY A 148 17.32 8.97 23.58
N GLU A 149 17.13 10.24 23.24
CA GLU A 149 17.11 10.67 21.85
C GLU A 149 18.44 10.35 21.11
N ASP A 150 19.59 10.31 21.79
CA ASP A 150 20.84 9.90 21.14
C ASP A 150 20.83 8.43 20.70
N TRP A 151 20.22 7.57 21.50
CA TRP A 151 20.12 6.15 21.19
C TRP A 151 19.16 5.88 20.04
N GLN A 152 18.00 6.54 20.05
CA GLN A 152 16.97 6.35 19.03
C GLN A 152 17.34 7.05 17.71
N ASN A 153 17.92 8.24 17.79
CA ASN A 153 18.08 9.13 16.64
C ASN A 153 19.51 9.54 16.35
N SER A 154 20.52 9.06 17.07
CA SER A 154 21.94 9.40 16.85
C SER A 154 22.22 10.91 16.86
N GLY A 155 21.47 11.68 17.66
CA GLY A 155 21.60 13.13 17.79
C GLY A 155 20.89 13.94 16.70
N TRP A 156 20.11 13.29 15.83
CA TRP A 156 19.23 13.96 14.87
C TRP A 156 17.89 14.31 15.50
N ASP A 157 17.41 15.52 15.24
CA ASP A 157 16.03 15.89 15.51
C ASP A 157 15.10 15.16 14.52
N PHE A 158 14.35 14.17 15.01
CA PHE A 158 13.54 13.27 14.19
C PHE A 158 12.08 13.39 14.61
N SER A 159 11.21 13.77 13.66
CA SER A 159 9.78 13.94 13.94
C SER A 159 8.93 13.52 12.75
N ILE A 160 7.82 12.85 13.04
CA ILE A 160 6.78 12.51 12.07
C ILE A 160 5.52 13.27 12.43
N ASP A 161 4.96 13.97 11.44
CA ASP A 161 3.68 14.64 11.55
C ASP A 161 2.84 14.32 10.32
N SER A 162 1.61 13.83 10.52
CA SER A 162 0.63 13.60 9.45
C SER A 162 1.16 12.76 8.26
N GLY A 163 2.06 11.80 8.53
CA GLY A 163 2.69 10.95 7.50
C GLY A 163 3.88 11.59 6.78
N SER A 164 4.30 12.78 7.18
CA SER A 164 5.52 13.42 6.73
C SER A 164 6.63 13.29 7.75
N LEU A 165 7.84 13.01 7.29
CA LEU A 165 9.03 12.88 8.13
C LEU A 165 9.92 14.10 8.00
N SER A 166 10.27 14.70 9.13
CA SER A 166 11.28 15.75 9.26
C SER A 166 12.50 15.22 10.00
N VAL A 167 13.69 15.51 9.47
CA VAL A 167 14.98 15.16 10.09
C VAL A 167 15.88 16.40 10.06
N GLY A 168 16.36 16.82 11.23
CA GLY A 168 17.21 17.99 11.42
C GLY A 168 18.51 17.66 12.14
N SER A 169 19.59 18.35 11.79
CA SER A 169 20.85 18.34 12.55
C SER A 169 20.84 19.50 13.54
N ARG A 170 21.48 19.31 14.70
CA ARG A 170 21.66 20.37 15.73
C ARG A 170 22.80 21.34 15.41
N GLY A 171 23.39 21.24 14.22
CA GLY A 171 24.37 22.21 13.73
C GLY A 171 25.66 22.26 14.55
N PHE A 172 26.39 23.37 14.46
CA PHE A 172 27.67 23.53 15.16
C PHE A 172 27.48 23.83 16.64
N ASN A 173 26.44 24.61 16.99
CA ASN A 173 26.23 25.10 18.35
C ASN A 173 25.42 24.16 19.25
N GLY A 174 24.86 23.08 18.69
CA GLY A 174 24.05 22.09 19.42
C GLY A 174 22.70 22.63 19.92
N LEU A 175 22.34 23.85 19.54
CA LEU A 175 21.20 24.60 20.08
C LEU A 175 20.26 25.10 18.98
N ASP A 176 20.76 25.34 17.77
CA ASP A 176 19.99 25.86 16.64
C ASP A 176 20.05 24.91 15.43
N ASN A 177 18.91 24.84 14.74
CA ASN A 177 18.69 24.10 13.50
C ASN A 177 18.88 24.98 12.24
N ASP A 178 19.60 26.10 12.37
CA ASP A 178 19.81 27.13 11.33
C ASP A 178 21.15 26.99 10.56
N ASP A 179 22.12 26.19 11.06
CA ASP A 179 23.48 26.09 10.49
C ASP A 179 23.59 25.12 9.30
N VAL A 180 22.58 24.28 9.12
CA VAL A 180 22.34 23.55 7.88
C VAL A 180 21.09 24.20 7.31
N PRO A 181 20.99 24.54 6.01
CA PRO A 181 19.69 24.81 5.44
C PRO A 181 18.83 23.61 5.78
N LYS A 182 17.91 23.82 6.74
CA LYS A 182 16.57 23.33 6.56
C LYS A 182 16.32 23.58 5.07
N PRO A 183 16.05 22.55 4.25
CA PRO A 183 15.14 22.81 3.16
C PRO A 183 13.97 23.52 3.89
N SER A 184 13.82 24.83 3.63
CA SER A 184 13.24 25.85 4.54
C SER A 184 12.11 25.27 5.39
N ALA A 185 11.95 25.63 6.67
CA ALA A 185 11.03 25.09 7.71
C ALA A 185 9.63 24.51 7.31
N ALA A 186 9.21 24.65 6.07
CA ALA A 186 8.16 23.95 5.33
C ALA A 186 8.61 22.78 4.41
N GLN A 187 9.80 22.18 4.54
CA GLN A 187 10.24 21.12 3.63
C GLN A 187 10.68 19.85 4.38
N GLU A 188 9.69 19.00 4.59
CA GLU A 188 9.80 17.64 5.13
C GLU A 188 10.82 16.82 4.33
N LEU A 189 11.62 15.98 5.02
CA LEU A 189 12.59 15.10 4.40
C LEU A 189 11.91 14.03 3.54
N VAL A 190 10.74 13.53 3.96
CA VAL A 190 9.90 12.61 3.19
C VAL A 190 8.45 13.03 3.35
N THR A 191 7.73 13.17 2.25
CA THR A 191 6.29 13.50 2.24
C THR A 191 5.46 12.28 1.86
N PRO A 192 4.14 12.23 2.16
CA PRO A 192 3.25 11.18 1.66
C PRO A 192 3.37 10.94 0.16
N PHE A 193 3.59 11.99 -0.65
CA PHE A 193 3.78 11.85 -2.11
C PHE A 193 5.05 11.09 -2.52
N ASP A 194 6.04 10.99 -1.64
CA ASP A 194 7.29 10.30 -1.91
C ASP A 194 7.18 8.78 -1.72
N TYR A 195 6.23 8.31 -0.90
CA TYR A 195 6.12 6.90 -0.55
C TYR A 195 4.73 6.29 -0.64
N GLN A 196 3.68 7.09 -0.79
CA GLN A 196 2.31 6.59 -0.97
C GLN A 196 1.87 6.74 -2.42
N LEU A 197 1.05 5.79 -2.86
CA LEU A 197 0.34 5.88 -4.13
C LEU A 197 -1.17 5.90 -3.86
N PRO A 198 -1.88 6.95 -4.30
CA PRO A 198 -3.34 6.96 -4.27
C PRO A 198 -3.90 6.08 -5.41
N PHE A 199 -4.82 5.19 -5.07
CA PHE A 199 -5.69 4.51 -6.02
C PHE A 199 -6.96 5.35 -6.18
N GLY A 200 -7.31 5.68 -7.42
CA GLY A 200 -8.46 6.53 -7.73
C GLY A 200 -9.76 5.75 -7.99
N SER A 201 -10.72 6.43 -8.60
CA SER A 201 -12.03 5.86 -8.98
C SER A 201 -11.94 4.63 -9.88
N ASP A 202 -10.87 4.50 -10.68
CA ASP A 202 -10.66 3.35 -11.57
C ASP A 202 -10.49 2.02 -10.80
N TRP A 203 -10.28 2.09 -9.47
CA TRP A 203 -10.18 0.96 -8.56
C TRP A 203 -11.44 0.79 -7.71
N GLN A 204 -12.55 1.46 -8.02
CA GLN A 204 -13.82 1.18 -7.37
C GLN A 204 -14.27 -0.25 -7.68
N ASP A 205 -14.18 -0.67 -8.94
CA ASP A 205 -14.51 -2.03 -9.37
C ASP A 205 -13.28 -2.70 -9.97
N VAL A 206 -12.82 -3.78 -9.34
CA VAL A 206 -11.68 -4.55 -9.82
C VAL A 206 -12.19 -5.80 -10.52
N ALA A 207 -11.98 -5.87 -11.83
CA ALA A 207 -12.31 -7.05 -12.62
C ALA A 207 -11.45 -8.26 -12.23
N VAL A 208 -12.09 -9.37 -11.86
CA VAL A 208 -11.46 -10.66 -11.56
C VAL A 208 -11.98 -11.70 -12.55
N LYS A 209 -11.09 -12.29 -13.34
CA LYS A 209 -11.45 -13.31 -14.32
C LYS A 209 -11.02 -14.69 -13.80
N PHE A 210 -12.00 -15.55 -13.61
CA PHE A 210 -11.78 -16.90 -13.12
C PHE A 210 -11.53 -17.88 -14.27
N HIS A 211 -10.59 -18.80 -14.06
CA HIS A 211 -10.31 -19.92 -14.96
C HIS A 211 -10.42 -21.21 -14.18
N SER A 212 -11.40 -22.05 -14.50
CA SER A 212 -11.50 -23.37 -13.89
C SER A 212 -10.64 -24.40 -14.64
N GLU A 213 -9.81 -25.15 -13.92
CA GLU A 213 -9.13 -26.34 -14.43
C GLU A 213 -10.05 -27.57 -14.38
N SER A 214 -11.17 -27.50 -13.65
CA SER A 214 -12.19 -28.55 -13.60
C SER A 214 -12.89 -28.72 -14.96
N THR A 215 -13.00 -29.97 -15.42
CA THR A 215 -13.74 -30.32 -16.64
C THR A 215 -15.26 -30.18 -16.49
N SER A 216 -15.75 -30.09 -15.26
CA SER A 216 -17.17 -29.87 -14.95
C SER A 216 -17.49 -28.41 -14.68
N GLY A 217 -16.48 -27.53 -14.70
CA GLY A 217 -16.60 -26.16 -14.21
C GLY A 217 -16.64 -26.07 -12.68
N THR A 218 -16.83 -24.86 -12.18
CA THR A 218 -16.87 -24.54 -10.76
C THR A 218 -18.02 -23.58 -10.45
N PHE A 219 -18.82 -23.91 -9.44
CA PHE A 219 -19.85 -23.02 -8.88
C PHE A 219 -19.25 -22.13 -7.80
N ILE A 220 -19.55 -20.83 -7.86
CA ILE A 220 -19.12 -19.83 -6.89
C ILE A 220 -20.38 -19.21 -6.29
N PRO A 221 -20.68 -19.44 -5.00
CA PRO A 221 -21.87 -18.88 -4.37
C PRO A 221 -21.82 -17.35 -4.26
N ALA A 222 -22.98 -16.71 -4.23
CA ALA A 222 -23.11 -15.28 -3.99
C ALA A 222 -22.48 -14.89 -2.64
N ASN A 223 -21.79 -13.75 -2.64
CA ASN A 223 -21.11 -13.15 -1.49
C ASN A 223 -20.11 -14.09 -0.77
N SER A 224 -19.60 -15.10 -1.47
CA SER A 224 -18.68 -16.08 -0.90
C SER A 224 -17.21 -15.66 -0.92
N LEU A 225 -16.84 -14.65 -1.72
CA LEU A 225 -15.44 -14.26 -1.96
C LEU A 225 -15.18 -12.79 -1.61
N ARG A 226 -13.92 -12.46 -1.34
CA ARG A 226 -13.39 -11.09 -1.25
C ARG A 226 -12.06 -10.97 -1.96
N LEU A 227 -11.78 -9.77 -2.45
CA LEU A 227 -10.49 -9.42 -3.02
C LEU A 227 -9.70 -8.74 -1.92
N LYS A 228 -8.56 -9.34 -1.56
CA LYS A 228 -7.63 -8.82 -0.56
C LYS A 228 -6.41 -8.27 -1.27
N LEU A 229 -6.02 -7.04 -0.95
CA LEU A 229 -4.71 -6.52 -1.27
C LEU A 229 -3.78 -6.77 -0.10
N ASN A 230 -2.80 -7.62 -0.34
CA ASN A 230 -1.75 -7.92 0.61
C ASN A 230 -0.69 -6.83 0.53
N SER A 231 -0.71 -5.95 1.53
CA SER A 231 0.28 -4.91 1.77
C SER A 231 0.93 -5.13 3.13
N PRO A 232 2.26 -4.92 3.25
CA PRO A 232 2.88 -4.82 4.56
C PRO A 232 2.27 -3.71 5.40
N THR A 233 2.05 -4.01 6.67
CA THR A 233 1.75 -3.08 7.77
C THR A 233 2.66 -3.47 8.92
N ASP A 234 3.54 -2.56 9.33
CA ASP A 234 4.56 -2.82 10.36
C ASP A 234 5.41 -4.08 10.10
N GLY A 235 5.79 -4.29 8.84
CA GLY A 235 6.63 -5.42 8.42
C GLY A 235 5.94 -6.78 8.38
N ALA A 236 4.62 -6.84 8.58
CA ALA A 236 3.83 -8.05 8.42
C ALA A 236 2.71 -7.86 7.39
N ILE A 237 2.29 -8.93 6.74
CA ILE A 237 1.04 -8.92 5.97
C ILE A 237 -0.10 -9.20 6.96
N PRO A 238 -1.09 -8.29 7.10
CA PRO A 238 -2.19 -8.51 8.02
C PRO A 238 -2.96 -9.80 7.68
N ASP A 239 -3.21 -10.62 8.70
CA ASP A 239 -3.98 -11.85 8.57
C ASP A 239 -5.47 -11.49 8.43
N TYR A 240 -6.22 -12.34 7.74
CA TYR A 240 -7.67 -12.23 7.64
C TYR A 240 -8.39 -12.28 8.99
N ASN A 241 -7.82 -13.06 9.93
CA ASN A 241 -8.37 -13.27 11.26
C ASN A 241 -7.85 -12.26 12.30
N ASP A 242 -7.16 -11.21 11.85
CA ASP A 242 -6.80 -10.09 12.71
C ASP A 242 -8.08 -9.52 13.38
N SER A 243 -7.96 -9.06 14.63
CA SER A 243 -9.06 -8.39 15.33
C SER A 243 -9.59 -7.17 14.57
N ASP A 244 -8.76 -6.57 13.72
CA ASP A 244 -9.15 -5.44 12.87
C ASP A 244 -10.03 -5.88 11.69
N PHE A 245 -10.16 -7.19 11.43
CA PHE A 245 -10.92 -7.77 10.31
C PHE A 245 -11.87 -8.91 10.72
N ASP A 246 -12.15 -9.09 12.00
CA ASP A 246 -12.97 -10.18 12.53
C ASP A 246 -14.44 -10.15 12.02
N THR A 247 -15.02 -8.97 11.85
CA THR A 247 -16.40 -8.78 11.34
C THR A 247 -16.47 -8.39 9.87
N ALA A 248 -17.61 -8.68 9.22
CA ALA A 248 -17.86 -8.27 7.84
C ALA A 248 -17.82 -6.75 7.68
N ASP A 249 -18.42 -6.01 8.62
CA ASP A 249 -18.41 -4.55 8.61
C ASP A 249 -16.98 -4.00 8.67
N LYS A 250 -16.11 -4.55 9.52
CA LYS A 250 -14.70 -4.14 9.57
C LYS A 250 -13.95 -4.43 8.28
N ARG A 251 -14.19 -5.58 7.64
CA ARG A 251 -13.64 -5.89 6.30
C ARG A 251 -14.18 -4.93 5.24
N ASP A 252 -15.47 -4.63 5.27
CA ASP A 252 -16.10 -3.64 4.39
C ASP A 252 -15.63 -2.21 4.66
N GLY A 253 -15.13 -1.92 5.86
CA GLY A 253 -14.50 -0.65 6.21
C GLY A 253 -13.00 -0.56 5.95
N SER A 254 -12.36 -1.71 5.73
CA SER A 254 -10.93 -1.79 5.48
C SER A 254 -10.56 -1.27 4.08
N THR A 255 -9.37 -0.68 3.98
CA THR A 255 -8.75 -0.30 2.70
C THR A 255 -8.08 -1.48 2.01
N VAL A 256 -7.87 -2.61 2.69
CA VAL A 256 -7.20 -3.79 2.11
C VAL A 256 -8.17 -4.84 1.56
N PHE A 257 -9.48 -4.70 1.80
CA PHE A 257 -10.51 -5.63 1.31
C PHE A 257 -11.56 -4.93 0.45
N SER A 258 -11.94 -5.60 -0.66
CA SER A 258 -13.18 -5.31 -1.37
C SER A 258 -14.40 -5.71 -0.53
N ARG A 259 -15.60 -5.31 -0.96
CA ARG A 259 -16.84 -5.96 -0.51
C ARG A 259 -16.89 -7.42 -0.97
N SER A 260 -17.80 -8.19 -0.38
CA SER A 260 -18.07 -9.56 -0.83
C SER A 260 -18.56 -9.58 -2.28
N PHE A 261 -18.17 -10.62 -3.02
CA PHE A 261 -18.58 -10.88 -4.39
C PHE A 261 -18.58 -12.41 -4.65
N PRO A 262 -19.15 -12.93 -5.75
CA PRO A 262 -20.06 -12.27 -6.69
C PRO A 262 -21.40 -11.86 -6.04
N GLU A 263 -22.22 -11.02 -6.70
CA GLU A 263 -23.55 -10.63 -6.18
C GLU A 263 -24.62 -11.72 -6.32
N SER A 264 -24.46 -12.61 -7.31
CA SER A 264 -25.29 -13.79 -7.56
C SER A 264 -24.42 -15.04 -7.63
N ASP A 265 -25.03 -16.22 -7.58
CA ASP A 265 -24.31 -17.48 -7.80
C ASP A 265 -23.79 -17.51 -9.24
N ILE A 266 -22.49 -17.81 -9.41
CA ILE A 266 -21.83 -17.82 -10.72
C ILE A 266 -21.35 -19.23 -11.03
N PHE A 267 -21.52 -19.64 -12.28
CA PHE A 267 -20.89 -20.83 -12.84
C PHE A 267 -19.73 -20.43 -13.76
N THR A 268 -18.54 -20.97 -13.46
CA THR A 268 -17.32 -20.76 -14.24
C THR A 268 -16.97 -22.02 -15.03
N PRO A 269 -17.02 -22.00 -16.38
CA PRO A 269 -16.66 -23.16 -17.19
C PRO A 269 -15.14 -23.38 -17.18
N SER A 270 -14.68 -24.48 -17.77
CA SER A 270 -13.24 -24.73 -17.91
C SER A 270 -12.55 -23.67 -18.78
N LEU A 271 -11.22 -23.60 -18.70
CA LEU A 271 -10.37 -22.67 -19.47
C LEU A 271 -10.69 -22.57 -20.96
N ASN A 272 -11.16 -23.66 -21.59
CA ASN A 272 -11.50 -23.72 -23.02
C ASN A 272 -12.98 -23.40 -23.30
N GLY A 273 -13.66 -22.71 -22.38
CA GLY A 273 -15.10 -22.41 -22.50
C GLY A 273 -15.98 -23.67 -22.53
N ARG A 274 -15.49 -24.80 -22.00
CA ARG A 274 -16.16 -26.11 -22.06
C ARG A 274 -16.53 -26.59 -20.66
N PHE A 275 -17.64 -27.30 -20.56
CA PHE A 275 -17.97 -28.03 -19.34
C PHE A 275 -18.78 -29.27 -19.67
N SER A 276 -18.65 -30.27 -18.81
CA SER A 276 -19.39 -31.52 -18.90
C SER A 276 -20.79 -31.32 -18.31
N VAL A 277 -21.79 -31.93 -18.95
CA VAL A 277 -23.17 -31.97 -18.46
C VAL A 277 -23.61 -33.42 -18.25
N ALA A 278 -24.48 -33.65 -17.28
CA ALA A 278 -25.08 -34.94 -16.96
C ALA A 278 -26.57 -34.97 -17.32
N SER A 279 -27.14 -36.18 -17.32
CA SER A 279 -28.60 -36.35 -17.43
C SER A 279 -29.30 -35.66 -16.26
N GLY A 280 -30.20 -34.72 -16.58
CA GLY A 280 -30.95 -33.95 -15.59
C GLY A 280 -30.46 -32.51 -15.41
N ASP A 281 -29.27 -32.18 -15.92
CA ASP A 281 -28.77 -30.80 -15.93
C ASP A 281 -29.65 -29.90 -16.82
N GLU A 282 -29.68 -28.61 -16.52
CA GLU A 282 -30.51 -27.62 -17.21
C GLU A 282 -29.73 -26.34 -17.53
N LEU A 283 -29.91 -25.80 -18.74
CA LEU A 283 -29.58 -24.42 -19.10
C LEU A 283 -30.86 -23.61 -19.21
N LYS A 284 -30.95 -22.48 -18.50
CA LYS A 284 -32.05 -21.51 -18.60
C LYS A 284 -31.56 -20.21 -19.22
N PHE A 285 -32.43 -19.59 -20.01
CA PHE A 285 -32.14 -18.31 -20.66
C PHE A 285 -33.11 -17.25 -20.15
N SER A 286 -32.56 -16.12 -19.68
CA SER A 286 -33.36 -14.96 -19.24
C SER A 286 -34.16 -14.31 -20.37
N ALA A 287 -33.69 -14.47 -21.60
CA ALA A 287 -34.38 -14.11 -22.83
C ALA A 287 -34.45 -15.31 -23.77
N ASN A 288 -35.28 -15.19 -24.80
CA ASN A 288 -35.48 -16.23 -25.81
C ASN A 288 -34.18 -16.51 -26.59
N ALA A 289 -33.63 -17.72 -26.49
CA ALA A 289 -32.49 -18.17 -27.28
C ALA A 289 -32.95 -18.88 -28.57
N THR A 290 -32.13 -18.84 -29.62
CA THR A 290 -32.48 -19.46 -30.91
C THR A 290 -31.61 -20.67 -31.19
N VAL A 291 -32.22 -21.84 -31.32
CA VAL A 291 -31.55 -23.07 -31.78
C VAL A 291 -31.46 -23.03 -33.31
N GLU A 292 -30.25 -23.16 -33.84
CA GLU A 292 -30.00 -23.17 -35.28
C GLU A 292 -30.49 -24.47 -35.94
N LEU A 293 -30.50 -24.49 -37.28
CA LEU A 293 -30.98 -25.64 -38.06
C LEU A 293 -30.11 -26.89 -37.88
N ASP A 294 -28.86 -26.72 -37.44
CA ASP A 294 -27.95 -27.82 -37.12
C ASP A 294 -28.33 -28.55 -35.82
N LYS A 295 -29.30 -28.02 -35.06
CA LYS A 295 -29.81 -28.49 -33.76
C LYS A 295 -28.81 -28.51 -32.62
N VAL A 296 -27.59 -28.05 -32.84
CA VAL A 296 -26.50 -28.21 -31.87
C VAL A 296 -25.95 -26.85 -31.47
N SER A 297 -26.19 -25.82 -32.28
CA SER A 297 -25.79 -24.45 -31.99
C SER A 297 -26.98 -23.64 -31.45
N ILE A 298 -26.77 -22.98 -30.29
CA ILE A 298 -27.70 -22.02 -29.71
C ILE A 298 -27.06 -20.63 -29.78
N THR A 299 -27.71 -19.74 -30.49
CA THR A 299 -27.29 -18.34 -30.60
C THR A 299 -28.01 -17.52 -29.54
N ILE A 300 -27.22 -16.86 -28.69
CA ILE A 300 -27.68 -15.99 -27.60
C ILE A 300 -27.20 -14.55 -27.83
N ASP A 301 -28.01 -13.58 -27.41
CA ASP A 301 -27.64 -12.16 -27.44
C ASP A 301 -26.75 -11.80 -26.23
N SER A 302 -26.06 -10.66 -26.33
CA SER A 302 -25.19 -10.16 -25.27
C SER A 302 -25.92 -9.81 -23.96
N SER A 303 -27.26 -9.70 -23.98
CA SER A 303 -28.08 -9.39 -22.81
C SER A 303 -28.67 -10.63 -22.13
N THR A 304 -28.50 -11.80 -22.72
CA THR A 304 -29.07 -13.05 -22.20
C THR A 304 -28.16 -13.60 -21.11
N THR A 305 -28.59 -13.47 -19.86
CA THR A 305 -28.06 -14.30 -18.77
C THR A 305 -28.45 -15.76 -19.03
N VAL A 306 -27.45 -16.65 -18.98
CA VAL A 306 -27.63 -18.10 -19.04
C VAL A 306 -27.37 -18.64 -17.65
N THR A 307 -28.33 -19.36 -17.07
CA THR A 307 -28.15 -20.03 -15.76
C THR A 307 -27.98 -21.52 -16.01
N PHE A 308 -26.91 -22.10 -15.48
CA PHE A 308 -26.71 -23.55 -15.45
C PHE A 308 -27.18 -24.10 -14.12
N THR A 309 -27.91 -25.21 -14.14
CA THR A 309 -28.33 -25.96 -12.96
C THR A 309 -27.91 -27.41 -13.13
N ASP A 310 -27.10 -27.94 -12.21
CA ASP A 310 -26.70 -29.34 -12.24
C ASP A 310 -27.79 -30.27 -11.68
N SER A 311 -27.58 -31.58 -11.84
CA SER A 311 -28.51 -32.61 -11.35
C SER A 311 -28.67 -32.65 -9.82
N ASP A 312 -27.74 -32.06 -9.07
CA ASP A 312 -27.77 -31.96 -7.61
C ASP A 312 -28.52 -30.70 -7.13
N GLY A 313 -28.89 -29.82 -8.06
CA GLY A 313 -29.66 -28.60 -7.82
C GLY A 313 -28.79 -27.37 -7.55
N ASN A 314 -27.47 -27.45 -7.72
CA ASN A 314 -26.61 -26.28 -7.68
C ASN A 314 -26.87 -25.45 -8.94
N ALA A 315 -27.06 -24.14 -8.78
CA ALA A 315 -27.34 -23.23 -9.88
C ALA A 315 -26.37 -22.06 -9.87
N GLY A 316 -25.99 -21.57 -11.04
CA GLY A 316 -25.16 -20.39 -11.20
C GLY A 316 -25.27 -19.80 -12.59
N ASP A 317 -25.18 -18.47 -12.66
CA ASP A 317 -25.17 -17.75 -13.91
C ASP A 317 -23.82 -17.94 -14.61
N LEU A 318 -23.84 -18.32 -15.90
CA LEU A 318 -22.65 -18.31 -16.72
C LEU A 318 -22.17 -16.87 -16.86
N SER A 319 -20.92 -16.64 -16.48
CA SER A 319 -20.26 -15.35 -16.64
C SER A 319 -19.94 -15.11 -18.13
N LEU A 320 -20.93 -14.64 -18.90
CA LEU A 320 -20.80 -14.29 -20.32
C LEU A 320 -20.67 -12.76 -20.42
N ASN A 321 -19.65 -12.26 -21.13
CA ASN A 321 -19.35 -10.83 -21.17
C ASN A 321 -19.85 -10.13 -22.46
N ASN A 322 -19.59 -8.83 -22.54
CA ASN A 322 -19.78 -8.01 -23.75
C ASN A 322 -18.92 -8.44 -24.96
N SER A 323 -18.00 -9.41 -24.84
CA SER A 323 -17.33 -10.02 -26.00
C SER A 323 -18.28 -10.91 -26.80
N CYS A 324 -19.45 -11.26 -26.24
CA CYS A 324 -20.61 -11.74 -26.99
C CYS A 324 -21.23 -10.61 -27.84
N SER A 325 -20.44 -9.85 -28.62
CA SER A 325 -20.95 -8.78 -29.47
C SER A 325 -20.90 -9.17 -30.94
N PRO A 326 -22.05 -9.30 -31.64
CA PRO A 326 -23.43 -9.14 -31.13
C PRO A 326 -24.03 -10.41 -30.50
N THR A 327 -23.43 -11.59 -30.71
CA THR A 327 -24.00 -12.89 -30.33
C THR A 327 -22.93 -13.88 -29.90
N CYS A 328 -23.26 -14.76 -28.96
CA CYS A 328 -22.46 -15.92 -28.59
C CYS A 328 -23.13 -17.22 -29.09
N VAL A 329 -22.31 -18.23 -29.37
CA VAL A 329 -22.80 -19.55 -29.80
C VAL A 329 -22.45 -20.59 -28.74
N LEU A 330 -23.48 -21.20 -28.17
CA LEU A 330 -23.33 -22.40 -27.35
C LEU A 330 -23.45 -23.61 -28.26
N THR A 331 -22.42 -24.44 -28.34
CA THR A 331 -22.47 -25.73 -29.06
C THR A 331 -22.68 -26.84 -28.04
N LEU A 332 -23.79 -27.57 -28.19
CA LEU A 332 -24.17 -28.70 -27.35
C LEU A 332 -23.55 -30.01 -27.89
N SER A 333 -23.62 -31.09 -27.13
CA SER A 333 -23.35 -32.44 -27.65
C SER A 333 -24.61 -33.23 -28.01
N GLU A 334 -25.78 -32.71 -27.67
CA GLU A 334 -27.10 -33.31 -27.90
C GLU A 334 -27.94 -32.40 -28.82
N GLU A 335 -28.78 -32.99 -29.67
CA GLU A 335 -29.69 -32.23 -30.54
C GLU A 335 -30.80 -31.55 -29.72
N ALA A 336 -30.90 -30.22 -29.80
CA ALA A 336 -32.03 -29.44 -29.33
C ALA A 336 -33.09 -29.29 -30.43
N THR A 337 -34.36 -29.09 -30.05
CA THR A 337 -35.44 -28.82 -31.01
C THR A 337 -35.23 -27.44 -31.67
N PRO A 338 -35.20 -27.34 -33.01
CA PRO A 338 -35.07 -26.05 -33.69
C PRO A 338 -36.15 -25.06 -33.29
N GLY A 339 -35.77 -23.79 -33.16
CA GLY A 339 -36.69 -22.70 -32.84
C GLY A 339 -36.28 -21.90 -31.62
N THR A 340 -37.24 -21.16 -31.07
CA THR A 340 -37.03 -20.33 -29.89
C THR A 340 -37.23 -21.14 -28.62
N ILE A 341 -36.26 -21.10 -27.71
CA ILE A 341 -36.27 -21.85 -26.45
C ILE A 341 -36.01 -20.94 -25.24
N THR A 342 -36.52 -21.35 -24.09
CA THR A 342 -36.26 -20.70 -22.78
C THR A 342 -35.41 -21.56 -21.86
N SER A 343 -35.32 -22.87 -22.12
CA SER A 343 -34.39 -23.77 -21.45
C SER A 343 -34.03 -24.99 -22.30
N VAL A 344 -32.94 -25.66 -21.92
CA VAL A 344 -32.52 -26.99 -22.41
C VAL A 344 -32.27 -27.88 -21.21
N THR A 345 -32.88 -29.07 -21.18
CA THR A 345 -32.59 -30.12 -20.19
C THR A 345 -31.87 -31.27 -20.89
N PHE A 346 -30.74 -31.70 -20.34
CA PHE A 346 -29.93 -32.76 -20.95
C PHE A 346 -30.47 -34.14 -20.57
N SER A 347 -30.59 -35.04 -21.56
CA SER A 347 -31.12 -36.40 -21.35
C SER A 347 -30.02 -37.45 -21.17
N ALA A 348 -28.77 -37.07 -21.46
CA ALA A 348 -27.60 -37.90 -21.35
C ALA A 348 -26.35 -37.06 -21.03
N ASN A 349 -25.26 -37.73 -20.69
CA ASN A 349 -23.98 -37.06 -20.46
C ASN A 349 -23.45 -36.43 -21.76
N GLY A 350 -22.88 -35.25 -21.64
CA GLY A 350 -22.51 -34.43 -22.78
C GLY A 350 -21.47 -33.38 -22.46
N THR A 351 -21.26 -32.49 -23.43
CA THR A 351 -20.39 -31.32 -23.29
C THR A 351 -21.08 -30.10 -23.88
N VAL A 352 -20.99 -28.98 -23.17
CA VAL A 352 -21.34 -27.67 -23.70
C VAL A 352 -20.04 -26.91 -23.97
N SER A 353 -19.96 -26.22 -25.10
CA SER A 353 -18.86 -25.33 -25.43
C SER A 353 -19.37 -23.96 -25.81
N ILE A 354 -18.68 -22.92 -25.35
CA ILE A 354 -19.06 -21.51 -25.53
C ILE A 354 -18.07 -20.89 -26.51
N SER A 355 -18.53 -20.37 -27.64
CA SER A 355 -17.67 -19.69 -28.62
C SER A 355 -18.09 -18.22 -28.80
N PRO A 356 -17.15 -17.26 -28.71
CA PRO A 356 -15.72 -17.44 -28.39
C PRO A 356 -15.47 -17.83 -26.93
N ASP A 357 -14.36 -18.53 -26.65
CA ASP A 357 -13.91 -18.92 -25.31
C ASP A 357 -13.60 -17.65 -24.47
N HIS A 358 -14.62 -17.09 -23.83
CA HIS A 358 -14.44 -15.88 -23.03
C HIS A 358 -15.32 -15.91 -21.78
N ILE A 359 -14.68 -16.17 -20.65
CA ILE A 359 -15.26 -16.00 -19.32
C ILE A 359 -15.24 -14.50 -19.00
N ALA A 360 -16.38 -13.95 -18.61
CA ALA A 360 -16.46 -12.57 -18.17
C ALA A 360 -15.67 -12.37 -16.87
N PRO A 361 -15.00 -11.22 -16.72
CA PRO A 361 -14.56 -10.84 -15.40
C PRO A 361 -15.77 -10.57 -14.51
N ILE A 362 -15.69 -11.02 -13.26
CA ILE A 362 -16.57 -10.66 -12.17
C ILE A 362 -15.96 -9.44 -11.49
N ASN A 363 -16.74 -8.40 -11.25
CA ASN A 363 -16.24 -7.21 -10.57
C ASN A 363 -16.25 -7.43 -9.05
N ALA A 364 -15.09 -7.26 -8.42
CA ALA A 364 -14.97 -7.10 -6.98
C ALA A 364 -15.14 -5.61 -6.64
N PRO A 365 -16.25 -5.20 -6.01
CA PRO A 365 -16.58 -3.79 -5.87
C PRO A 365 -15.96 -3.17 -4.62
N ASN A 366 -15.90 -1.84 -4.64
CA ASN A 366 -15.44 -0.96 -3.58
C ASN A 366 -14.01 -1.25 -3.10
N PHE A 367 -13.02 -1.42 -3.98
CA PHE A 367 -11.62 -1.52 -3.50
C PHE A 367 -11.01 -0.14 -3.16
N ALA A 368 -11.36 0.90 -3.93
CA ALA A 368 -11.22 2.29 -3.53
C ALA A 368 -12.55 2.81 -2.96
N LYS A 369 -12.54 3.26 -1.69
CA LYS A 369 -13.75 3.75 -0.99
C LYS A 369 -13.61 5.23 -0.64
N PRO A 370 -14.68 6.03 -0.70
CA PRO A 370 -14.68 7.36 -0.12
C PRO A 370 -14.86 7.22 1.39
N ILE A 371 -13.76 7.42 2.13
CA ILE A 371 -13.73 7.27 3.59
C ILE A 371 -13.41 8.63 4.22
N ILE A 372 -14.12 8.99 5.28
CA ILE A 372 -13.75 10.10 6.17
C ILE A 372 -13.52 9.56 7.58
N THR A 373 -12.59 10.15 8.32
CA THR A 373 -12.39 9.81 9.73
C THR A 373 -13.00 10.90 10.60
N VAL A 374 -13.92 10.51 11.48
CA VAL A 374 -14.68 11.39 12.36
C VAL A 374 -14.16 11.33 13.81
N PRO A 375 -14.46 12.33 14.65
CA PRO A 375 -14.18 12.29 16.09
C PRO A 375 -14.77 11.06 16.79
N LEU A 376 -14.20 10.72 17.95
CA LEU A 376 -14.78 9.73 18.85
C LEU A 376 -16.21 10.13 19.26
N ASP A 377 -17.07 9.16 19.58
CA ASP A 377 -18.47 9.38 19.96
C ASP A 377 -19.37 10.00 18.87
N THR A 378 -18.90 10.01 17.62
CA THR A 378 -19.77 10.31 16.46
C THR A 378 -20.76 9.17 16.26
N GLU A 379 -22.04 9.50 16.05
CA GLU A 379 -23.08 8.51 15.78
C GLU A 379 -23.59 8.63 14.33
N LEU A 380 -23.67 7.51 13.62
CA LEU A 380 -24.33 7.44 12.31
C LEU A 380 -25.77 6.94 12.48
N MET A 381 -26.74 7.80 12.18
CA MET A 381 -28.15 7.42 12.10
C MET A 381 -28.73 7.78 10.73
N ASN A 382 -29.22 6.76 10.00
CA ASN A 382 -29.68 6.86 8.62
C ASN A 382 -28.59 7.40 7.68
N ASN A 383 -28.67 8.68 7.33
CA ASN A 383 -27.73 9.40 6.48
C ASN A 383 -27.15 10.62 7.20
N THR A 384 -27.17 10.63 8.53
CA THR A 384 -26.76 11.75 9.34
C THR A 384 -25.73 11.32 10.37
N LEU A 385 -24.55 11.94 10.32
CA LEU A 385 -23.55 11.84 11.39
C LEU A 385 -23.81 12.94 12.40
N SER A 386 -24.03 12.55 13.65
CA SER A 386 -24.12 13.45 14.79
C SER A 386 -22.77 13.46 15.50
N LEU A 387 -22.07 14.58 15.43
CA LEU A 387 -20.78 14.77 16.08
C LEU A 387 -20.98 15.11 17.57
N PRO A 388 -19.99 14.87 18.44
CA PRO A 388 -20.09 15.10 19.89
C PRO A 388 -20.55 16.51 20.29
N SER A 389 -20.16 17.53 19.53
CA SER A 389 -20.55 18.93 19.75
C SER A 389 -21.99 19.27 19.34
N GLY A 390 -22.72 18.33 18.71
CA GLY A 390 -24.05 18.55 18.14
C GLY A 390 -24.03 19.02 16.68
N ALA A 391 -22.85 19.13 16.07
CA ALA A 391 -22.72 19.37 14.64
C ALA A 391 -23.23 18.15 13.83
N ILE A 392 -23.74 18.41 12.63
CA ILE A 392 -24.37 17.40 11.80
C ILE A 392 -23.71 17.36 10.42
N ILE A 393 -23.38 16.16 9.95
CA ILE A 393 -22.99 15.92 8.55
C ILE A 393 -24.09 15.10 7.89
N THR A 394 -24.68 15.64 6.83
CA THR A 394 -25.66 14.91 6.01
C THR A 394 -24.95 14.23 4.85
N LEU A 395 -25.12 12.91 4.78
CA LEU A 395 -24.64 12.06 3.71
C LEU A 395 -25.71 12.02 2.61
N GLN A 396 -25.30 12.01 1.34
CA GLN A 396 -26.27 11.95 0.24
C GLN A 396 -27.00 10.61 0.14
N ASP A 397 -26.40 9.52 0.64
CA ASP A 397 -26.98 8.19 0.61
C ASP A 397 -27.16 7.58 2.00
N SER A 398 -28.14 6.68 2.11
CA SER A 398 -28.48 5.93 3.32
C SER A 398 -27.64 4.66 3.55
N ASN A 399 -26.78 4.27 2.60
CA ASN A 399 -26.02 3.01 2.64
C ASN A 399 -24.58 3.20 3.15
N SER A 400 -24.30 4.35 3.76
CA SER A 400 -23.00 4.59 4.39
C SER A 400 -22.91 3.77 5.68
N THR A 401 -21.72 3.27 5.98
CA THR A 401 -21.47 2.48 7.20
C THR A 401 -20.38 3.17 8.01
N MET A 402 -20.40 2.96 9.32
CA MET A 402 -19.39 3.48 10.23
C MET A 402 -18.73 2.32 10.95
N VAL A 403 -17.41 2.26 10.86
CA VAL A 403 -16.55 1.27 11.49
C VAL A 403 -15.55 2.03 12.33
N ASP A 404 -15.67 1.90 13.65
CA ASP A 404 -14.93 2.70 14.62
C ASP A 404 -15.10 4.21 14.34
N ARG A 405 -14.04 4.88 13.89
CA ARG A 405 -14.05 6.30 13.52
C ARG A 405 -14.13 6.54 12.02
N ASN A 406 -14.15 5.50 11.20
CA ASN A 406 -14.15 5.61 9.75
C ASN A 406 -15.56 5.48 9.22
N VAL A 407 -16.02 6.50 8.49
CA VAL A 407 -17.30 6.47 7.77
C VAL A 407 -17.02 6.15 6.32
N ILE A 408 -17.50 4.99 5.88
CA ILE A 408 -17.45 4.56 4.49
C ILE A 408 -18.69 5.09 3.79
N LEU A 409 -18.48 6.02 2.88
CA LEU A 409 -19.54 6.66 2.13
C LEU A 409 -19.95 5.77 0.95
N SER A 410 -21.25 5.61 0.72
CA SER A 410 -21.74 4.99 -0.53
C SER A 410 -21.84 5.99 -1.69
N GLY A 411 -21.92 7.28 -1.36
CA GLY A 411 -21.89 8.39 -2.33
C GLY A 411 -20.66 9.26 -2.12
N ALA A 412 -20.20 9.90 -3.19
CA ALA A 412 -19.00 10.74 -3.16
C ALA A 412 -19.23 12.12 -2.53
N THR A 413 -20.42 12.46 -2.00
CA THR A 413 -20.69 13.82 -1.52
C THR A 413 -21.28 13.85 -0.12
N ILE A 414 -20.75 14.74 0.71
CA ILE A 414 -21.26 15.06 2.04
C ILE A 414 -21.58 16.55 2.14
N THR A 415 -22.55 16.92 2.96
CA THR A 415 -22.88 18.32 3.27
C THR A 415 -22.79 18.55 4.76
N VAL A 416 -21.94 19.49 5.17
CA VAL A 416 -21.74 19.86 6.57
C VAL A 416 -22.78 20.92 6.96
N SER A 417 -23.45 20.77 8.10
CA SER A 417 -24.52 21.70 8.51
C SER A 417 -24.01 23.11 8.84
N GLN A 418 -22.70 23.25 9.09
CA GLN A 418 -22.06 24.48 9.51
C GLN A 418 -20.82 24.81 8.67
N SER A 419 -20.37 26.05 8.78
CA SER A 419 -19.12 26.50 8.19
C SER A 419 -17.93 25.77 8.80
N PHE A 420 -16.90 25.56 7.99
CA PHE A 420 -15.67 24.91 8.39
C PHE A 420 -14.48 25.55 7.69
N THR A 421 -13.32 25.41 8.32
CA THR A 421 -12.03 25.80 7.76
C THR A 421 -11.25 24.53 7.41
N ARG A 422 -10.68 24.47 6.21
CA ARG A 422 -9.82 23.35 5.80
C ARG A 422 -8.36 23.67 6.11
N THR A 423 -7.69 22.77 6.82
CA THR A 423 -6.25 22.85 7.11
C THR A 423 -5.42 22.23 5.98
N SER A 424 -4.10 22.41 6.01
CA SER A 424 -3.17 21.83 5.03
C SER A 424 -3.18 20.30 5.00
N ASP A 425 -3.60 19.67 6.11
CA ASP A 425 -3.42 18.24 6.33
C ASP A 425 -4.68 17.44 5.92
N ASN A 426 -5.51 18.04 5.07
CA ASN A 426 -6.80 17.49 4.63
C ASN A 426 -7.78 17.25 5.77
N THR A 427 -7.60 17.96 6.88
CA THR A 427 -8.58 18.02 7.96
C THR A 427 -9.48 19.23 7.74
N ILE A 428 -10.78 19.08 8.02
CA ILE A 428 -11.67 20.22 8.21
C ILE A 428 -11.89 20.42 9.70
N THR A 429 -11.76 21.65 10.15
CA THR A 429 -12.07 22.08 11.50
C THR A 429 -13.38 22.85 11.46
N LEU A 430 -14.35 22.41 12.25
CA LEU A 430 -15.66 23.04 12.28
C LEU A 430 -15.62 24.34 13.09
N ASP A 431 -16.10 25.45 12.53
CA ASP A 431 -15.85 26.79 13.06
C ASP A 431 -16.47 27.05 14.45
N THR A 432 -17.51 26.30 14.84
CA THR A 432 -18.23 26.49 16.10
C THR A 432 -17.77 25.54 17.22
N SER A 433 -17.29 24.35 16.86
CA SER A 433 -16.96 23.28 17.80
C SER A 433 -15.47 22.97 17.90
N ASN A 434 -14.66 23.44 16.95
CA ASN A 434 -13.26 23.05 16.76
C ASN A 434 -13.07 21.53 16.63
N GLU A 435 -14.11 20.79 16.22
CA GLU A 435 -13.97 19.37 15.91
C GLU A 435 -13.31 19.18 14.56
N GLU A 436 -12.52 18.13 14.46
CA GLU A 436 -11.71 17.81 13.30
C GLU A 436 -12.22 16.56 12.60
N ILE A 437 -12.36 16.64 11.28
CA ILE A 437 -12.70 15.51 10.42
C ILE A 437 -11.60 15.38 9.39
N THR A 438 -10.97 14.21 9.32
CA THR A 438 -9.91 13.94 8.36
C THR A 438 -10.51 13.46 7.04
N LEU A 439 -10.12 14.09 5.94
CA LEU A 439 -10.56 13.79 4.59
C LEU A 439 -9.43 13.10 3.80
N PRO A 440 -9.77 12.35 2.74
CA PRO A 440 -8.77 11.84 1.81
C PRO A 440 -7.92 12.96 1.20
N SER A 441 -6.64 12.70 0.98
CA SER A 441 -5.67 13.72 0.58
C SER A 441 -5.93 14.37 -0.78
N ASN A 442 -6.65 13.69 -1.65
CA ASN A 442 -7.05 14.16 -2.98
C ASN A 442 -8.46 14.80 -3.00
N THR A 443 -9.06 15.09 -1.84
CA THR A 443 -10.38 15.74 -1.76
C THR A 443 -10.34 17.14 -2.40
N PRO A 444 -11.14 17.43 -3.44
CA PRO A 444 -11.20 18.77 -4.05
C PRO A 444 -11.60 19.88 -3.07
N ALA A 445 -11.42 21.14 -3.48
CA ALA A 445 -11.91 22.27 -2.71
C ALA A 445 -13.44 22.19 -2.52
N ALA A 446 -13.92 22.57 -1.33
CA ALA A 446 -15.34 22.58 -1.03
C ALA A 446 -16.10 23.59 -1.91
N VAL A 447 -17.36 23.29 -2.21
CA VAL A 447 -18.30 24.21 -2.85
C VAL A 447 -19.37 24.59 -1.83
N GLY A 448 -19.19 25.73 -1.16
CA GLY A 448 -19.98 26.06 0.03
C GLY A 448 -19.69 25.06 1.15
N ASN A 449 -20.74 24.46 1.72
CA ASN A 449 -20.60 23.45 2.77
C ASN A 449 -20.62 22.00 2.23
N THR A 450 -20.55 21.83 0.91
CA THR A 450 -20.56 20.52 0.28
C THR A 450 -19.13 20.11 -0.10
N LEU A 451 -18.77 18.89 0.28
CA LEU A 451 -17.49 18.26 -0.04
C LEU A 451 -17.74 17.07 -0.95
N THR A 452 -16.90 16.93 -1.98
CA THR A 452 -16.86 15.73 -2.82
C THR A 452 -15.71 14.85 -2.34
N ILE A 453 -16.01 13.80 -1.60
CA ILE A 453 -15.05 12.83 -1.11
C ILE A 453 -14.73 11.84 -2.23
N PRO A 454 -13.51 11.88 -2.79
CA PRO A 454 -13.12 10.92 -3.82
C PRO A 454 -12.99 9.53 -3.20
N ALA A 455 -13.32 8.50 -3.99
CA ALA A 455 -12.86 7.16 -3.67
C ALA A 455 -11.34 7.14 -3.78
N ALA A 456 -10.67 6.93 -2.66
CA ALA A 456 -9.23 6.94 -2.60
C ALA A 456 -8.74 5.99 -1.52
N SER A 457 -7.94 5.01 -1.93
CA SER A 457 -7.15 4.20 -1.02
C SER A 457 -5.68 4.57 -1.25
N VAL A 458 -4.95 4.91 -0.19
CA VAL A 458 -3.52 5.18 -0.27
C VAL A 458 -2.75 3.98 0.23
N PHE A 459 -1.76 3.54 -0.54
CA PHE A 459 -0.90 2.43 -0.15
C PHE A 459 0.56 2.84 -0.18
N PRO A 460 1.38 2.36 0.76
CA PRO A 460 2.83 2.54 0.68
C PRO A 460 3.37 1.86 -0.59
N LEU A 461 4.45 2.41 -1.13
CA LEU A 461 5.25 1.78 -2.16
C LEU A 461 5.72 0.38 -1.71
N GLY A 462 6.22 -0.43 -2.64
CA GLY A 462 6.61 -1.80 -2.31
C GLY A 462 6.00 -2.84 -3.23
N GLU A 463 6.33 -4.09 -2.96
CA GLU A 463 5.60 -5.23 -3.53
C GLU A 463 4.24 -5.36 -2.83
N LYS A 464 3.22 -5.71 -3.62
CA LYS A 464 1.85 -5.97 -3.16
C LYS A 464 1.31 -7.15 -3.96
N ALA A 465 0.30 -7.85 -3.45
CA ALA A 465 -0.38 -8.86 -4.23
C ALA A 465 -1.89 -8.87 -3.98
N PHE A 466 -2.65 -9.09 -5.05
CA PHE A 466 -4.07 -9.38 -4.92
C PHE A 466 -4.30 -10.88 -4.75
N THR A 467 -5.15 -11.23 -3.79
CA THR A 467 -5.62 -12.59 -3.56
C THR A 467 -7.14 -12.61 -3.48
N VAL A 468 -7.75 -13.65 -4.06
CA VAL A 468 -9.16 -13.95 -3.82
C VAL A 468 -9.23 -14.86 -2.61
N VAL A 469 -10.03 -14.48 -1.62
CA VAL A 469 -10.17 -15.20 -0.35
C VAL A 469 -11.62 -15.50 -0.04
N CYS A 470 -11.87 -16.58 0.70
CA CYS A 470 -13.21 -16.96 1.14
C CYS A 470 -13.75 -16.02 2.22
N GLU A 471 -14.98 -15.54 2.07
CA GLU A 471 -15.72 -14.76 3.08
C GLU A 471 -16.59 -15.64 3.98
N THR A 472 -17.04 -16.78 3.45
CA THR A 472 -17.91 -17.73 4.11
C THR A 472 -17.26 -19.12 4.17
N GLY A 473 -17.91 -20.05 4.87
CA GLY A 473 -17.41 -21.43 4.99
C GLY A 473 -16.41 -21.64 6.13
N THR A 474 -15.85 -22.86 6.19
CA THR A 474 -14.85 -23.27 7.19
C THR A 474 -13.49 -22.65 6.92
N GLU A 475 -13.19 -22.35 5.66
CA GLU A 475 -11.94 -21.75 5.20
C GLU A 475 -12.01 -20.22 5.05
N LYS A 476 -12.88 -19.57 5.83
CA LYS A 476 -12.96 -18.11 5.84
C LYS A 476 -11.57 -17.48 6.01
N GLY A 477 -11.21 -16.63 5.04
CA GLY A 477 -9.94 -15.94 4.96
C GLY A 477 -8.80 -16.67 4.25
N GLN A 478 -8.99 -17.95 3.89
CA GLN A 478 -8.03 -18.69 3.07
C GLN A 478 -8.16 -18.31 1.59
N LEU A 479 -7.13 -18.65 0.82
CA LEU A 479 -7.13 -18.46 -0.64
C LEU A 479 -8.23 -19.31 -1.27
N PHE A 480 -9.02 -18.70 -2.15
CA PHE A 480 -10.05 -19.43 -2.87
C PHE A 480 -9.40 -20.36 -3.91
N ASN A 481 -9.55 -21.67 -3.70
CA ASN A 481 -9.02 -22.73 -4.56
C ASN A 481 -10.10 -23.36 -5.47
N GLY A 482 -11.38 -23.04 -5.27
CA GLY A 482 -12.51 -23.55 -6.05
C GLY A 482 -13.77 -23.79 -5.24
N ASP A 483 -13.60 -24.02 -3.94
CA ASP A 483 -14.66 -24.02 -2.95
C ASP A 483 -14.18 -23.24 -1.70
N CYS A 484 -15.05 -23.14 -0.71
CA CYS A 484 -14.73 -22.55 0.59
C CYS A 484 -14.98 -23.60 1.69
N ASP A 485 -14.49 -24.83 1.47
CA ASP A 485 -14.65 -25.98 2.36
C ASP A 485 -13.31 -26.55 2.85
N ASP A 486 -13.31 -27.38 3.90
CA ASP A 486 -12.11 -27.86 4.63
C ASP A 486 -11.27 -28.91 3.84
N ASN A 487 -11.35 -28.92 2.51
CA ASN A 487 -10.66 -29.90 1.70
C ASN A 487 -9.18 -29.52 1.55
N THR A 488 -8.34 -30.16 2.39
CA THR A 488 -6.87 -30.07 2.55
C THR A 488 -5.94 -29.97 1.31
N ALA A 489 -6.44 -29.87 0.09
CA ALA A 489 -5.65 -29.58 -1.11
C ALA A 489 -5.58 -28.06 -1.35
N ASN A 490 -4.63 -27.40 -0.68
CA ASN A 490 -4.16 -26.06 -1.04
C ASN A 490 -3.42 -26.11 -2.38
N ASN A 491 -4.18 -26.26 -3.45
CA ASN A 491 -3.74 -26.07 -4.80
C ASN A 491 -3.42 -24.58 -5.01
N ILE A 492 -2.22 -24.29 -5.51
CA ILE A 492 -1.59 -22.96 -5.40
C ILE A 492 -2.15 -22.03 -6.48
N SER A 493 -3.30 -21.43 -6.23
CA SER A 493 -3.72 -20.22 -6.95
C SER A 493 -2.64 -19.17 -6.77
N ARG A 494 -2.08 -18.64 -7.86
CA ARG A 494 -0.99 -17.67 -7.79
C ARG A 494 -1.56 -16.27 -7.56
N PRO A 495 -1.23 -15.61 -6.44
CA PRO A 495 -1.57 -14.21 -6.22
C PRO A 495 -1.06 -13.33 -7.36
N HIS A 496 -1.84 -12.32 -7.72
CA HIS A 496 -1.43 -11.35 -8.72
C HIS A 496 -0.53 -10.29 -8.08
N SER A 497 0.79 -10.47 -8.19
CA SER A 497 1.77 -9.53 -7.63
C SER A 497 1.94 -8.30 -8.51
N ILE A 498 2.02 -7.14 -7.86
CA ILE A 498 2.23 -5.83 -8.45
C ILE A 498 3.35 -5.12 -7.71
N SER A 499 4.16 -4.38 -8.46
CA SER A 499 5.29 -3.60 -7.92
C SER A 499 4.94 -2.12 -7.96
N LEU A 500 4.75 -1.51 -6.80
CA LEU A 500 4.40 -0.10 -6.68
C LEU A 500 5.66 0.74 -6.47
N VAL A 501 5.93 1.62 -7.43
CA VAL A 501 7.04 2.58 -7.40
C VAL A 501 6.46 3.99 -7.31
N PRO A 502 7.02 4.88 -6.47
CA PRO A 502 6.50 6.22 -6.31
C PRO A 502 6.53 6.99 -7.63
N ARG A 503 5.54 7.89 -7.81
CA ARG A 503 5.39 8.77 -8.98
C ARG A 503 5.23 8.02 -10.32
N THR A 504 4.85 6.75 -10.28
CA THR A 504 4.47 6.00 -11.49
C THR A 504 2.95 5.95 -11.64
N THR A 505 2.47 5.96 -12.89
CA THR A 505 1.08 5.63 -13.19
C THR A 505 0.93 4.13 -13.12
N LEU A 506 0.01 3.65 -12.27
CA LEU A 506 -0.25 2.23 -12.10
C LEU A 506 -0.55 1.57 -13.47
N PRO A 507 0.15 0.48 -13.82
CA PRO A 507 0.04 -0.13 -15.15
C PRO A 507 -1.26 -0.91 -15.38
N ILE A 508 -2.15 -1.02 -14.38
CA ILE A 508 -3.33 -1.91 -14.40
C ILE A 508 -4.59 -1.14 -14.80
N ASN A 509 -4.46 -0.04 -15.55
CA ASN A 509 -5.64 0.67 -16.04
C ASN A 509 -6.34 -0.19 -17.12
N GLY A 510 -7.20 -1.12 -16.69
CA GLY A 510 -8.11 -1.91 -17.52
C GLY A 510 -7.82 -3.42 -17.67
N ALA A 511 -6.82 -4.01 -17.00
CA ALA A 511 -6.58 -5.46 -17.08
C ALA A 511 -7.23 -6.20 -15.90
N ALA A 512 -8.01 -7.25 -16.19
CA ALA A 512 -8.61 -8.11 -15.17
C ALA A 512 -7.53 -8.91 -14.43
N ILE A 513 -7.73 -9.12 -13.12
CA ILE A 513 -6.96 -10.05 -12.31
C ILE A 513 -7.34 -11.46 -12.76
N GLU A 514 -6.39 -12.17 -13.37
CA GLU A 514 -6.58 -13.57 -13.75
C GLU A 514 -6.42 -14.45 -12.49
N TRP A 515 -7.45 -15.23 -12.16
CA TRP A 515 -7.47 -16.16 -11.03
C TRP A 515 -7.73 -17.58 -11.53
N THR A 516 -6.81 -18.50 -11.29
CA THR A 516 -6.98 -19.91 -11.69
C THR A 516 -7.50 -20.71 -10.51
N ILE A 517 -8.62 -21.37 -10.72
CA ILE A 517 -9.26 -22.35 -9.85
C ILE A 517 -8.77 -23.73 -10.29
N GLN A 518 -8.22 -24.53 -9.38
CA GLN A 518 -7.65 -25.84 -9.73
C GLN A 518 -8.65 -26.98 -9.61
#